data_AF-A0A0F9VWF6-F1
#
_entry.id   AF-A0A0F9VWF6-F1
#
_cell.length_a   1.000
_cell.length_b   1.000
_cell.length_c   1.000
_cell.angle_alpha   90.00
_cell.angle_beta   90.00
_cell.angle_gamma   90.00
#
_symmetry.space_group_name_H-M   'P 1'
#
loop_
_entity.id
_entity.type
_entity.pdbx_description
1 polymer ?
#
loop_
_entity_poly.entity_id
_entity_poly.type
_entity_poly.pdbx_seq_one_letter_code
_entity_poly.pdbx_strand_id
1 'polypeptide(L)'
;MINKKSPWYPLTLDRFRPFWAAGAVANLAIWMQTVSAAWIMAGLSNSAWMVSLVQTAITLPVLIFGLPGGVLADLVDRRRWLLFTQALMLIAAFSLFILMVSGGLTPWLLLALTFLLGVGSALNMPAWMAATLTLIPRDVVPSAVALNAVSTNVARAVGPALAGLLIAFAGQSAVFVVIALCFFGVVLFLLRWKTDRAAITLPPETLFGGMRSGLRYIRHSRELTSALAQVFVFTSCASSLWALLPLIAKDRLYMSAGGYGMLMGALGLGAVLAALNLPRLYRDFALRKLVVGGVILFALATIGAALLELAWAVWVVLVGAGMAWMAVNATASTIVQTCAADWVRARVASVYLLMYMGAMC
;
A
#
# COMPACT_ATOMS: atom_id res chain seq x y z
N MET A 1 -31.05 -8.51 -11.34
CA MET A 1 -30.09 -9.61 -11.13
C MET A 1 -28.72 -9.17 -11.61
N ILE A 2 -27.73 -9.04 -10.73
CA ILE A 2 -26.37 -8.62 -11.12
C ILE A 2 -25.70 -9.81 -11.84
N ASN A 3 -25.21 -9.58 -13.06
CA ASN A 3 -24.53 -10.59 -13.87
C ASN A 3 -23.34 -11.18 -13.09
N LYS A 4 -23.18 -12.51 -13.04
CA LYS A 4 -22.05 -13.19 -12.38
C LYS A 4 -20.67 -12.74 -12.89
N LYS A 5 -20.61 -12.19 -14.11
CA LYS A 5 -19.40 -11.59 -14.70
C LYS A 5 -19.14 -10.14 -14.28
N SER A 6 -20.04 -9.50 -13.54
CA SER A 6 -19.86 -8.12 -13.07
C SER A 6 -18.77 -8.08 -11.99
N PRO A 7 -17.85 -7.10 -12.03
CA PRO A 7 -16.82 -6.93 -10.99
C PRO A 7 -17.41 -6.66 -9.60
N TRP A 8 -18.67 -6.21 -9.52
CA TRP A 8 -19.37 -5.93 -8.26
C TRP A 8 -20.17 -7.12 -7.71
N TYR A 9 -20.29 -8.21 -8.48
CA TYR A 9 -21.05 -9.40 -8.06
C TYR A 9 -20.56 -10.01 -6.73
N PRO A 10 -19.25 -10.08 -6.42
CA PRO A 10 -18.81 -10.62 -5.13
C PRO A 10 -19.41 -9.90 -3.92
N LEU A 11 -19.72 -8.59 -4.01
CA LEU A 11 -20.32 -7.82 -2.93
C LEU A 11 -21.78 -8.17 -2.66
N THR A 12 -22.45 -8.91 -3.55
CA THR A 12 -23.81 -9.40 -3.28
C THR A 12 -23.82 -10.65 -2.41
N LEU A 13 -22.65 -11.26 -2.15
CA LEU A 13 -22.52 -12.43 -1.29
C LEU A 13 -22.47 -12.01 0.18
N ASP A 14 -23.43 -12.46 0.97
CA ASP A 14 -23.63 -12.04 2.37
C ASP A 14 -22.42 -12.31 3.28
N ARG A 15 -21.68 -13.39 3.03
CA ARG A 15 -20.48 -13.74 3.80
C ARG A 15 -19.23 -12.99 3.33
N PHE A 16 -19.13 -12.66 2.04
CA PHE A 16 -17.96 -11.99 1.46
C PHE A 16 -18.01 -10.48 1.70
N ARG A 17 -19.17 -9.84 1.54
CA ARG A 17 -19.32 -8.38 1.68
C ARG A 17 -18.76 -7.82 3.00
N PRO A 18 -19.15 -8.31 4.19
CA PRO A 18 -18.63 -7.77 5.44
C PRO A 18 -17.15 -8.13 5.66
N PHE A 19 -16.69 -9.27 5.16
CA PHE A 19 -15.27 -9.66 5.21
C PHE A 19 -14.40 -8.75 4.34
N TRP A 20 -14.85 -8.45 3.13
CA TRP A 20 -14.20 -7.50 2.23
C TRP A 20 -14.18 -6.09 2.82
N ALA A 21 -15.29 -5.62 3.40
CA ALA A 21 -15.35 -4.32 4.06
C ALA A 21 -14.35 -4.21 5.23
N ALA A 22 -14.23 -5.25 6.06
CA ALA A 22 -13.22 -5.31 7.11
C ALA A 22 -11.79 -5.26 6.54
N GLY A 23 -11.52 -5.97 5.44
CA GLY A 23 -10.24 -5.92 4.75
C GLY A 23 -9.93 -4.55 4.14
N ALA A 24 -10.94 -3.84 3.62
CA ALA A 24 -10.80 -2.50 3.09
C ALA A 24 -10.46 -1.48 4.18
N VAL A 25 -11.15 -1.55 5.33
CA VAL A 25 -10.86 -0.73 6.51
C VAL A 25 -9.45 -0.99 7.04
N ALA A 26 -9.04 -2.26 7.15
CA ALA A 26 -7.67 -2.62 7.56
C ALA A 26 -6.62 -2.07 6.57
N ASN A 27 -6.85 -2.20 5.26
CA ASN A 27 -5.95 -1.63 4.25
C ASN A 27 -5.82 -0.11 4.38
N LEU A 28 -6.93 0.59 4.58
CA LEU A 28 -6.93 2.04 4.77
C LEU A 28 -6.11 2.43 5.99
N ALA A 29 -6.29 1.74 7.11
CA ALA A 29 -5.53 1.97 8.35
C ALA A 29 -4.03 1.76 8.17
N ILE A 30 -3.61 0.71 7.45
CA ILE A 30 -2.20 0.46 7.12
C ILE A 30 -1.61 1.62 6.31
N TRP A 31 -2.32 2.10 5.27
CA TRP A 31 -1.81 3.21 4.45
C TRP A 31 -1.77 4.54 5.19
N MET A 32 -2.75 4.80 6.06
CA MET A 32 -2.71 5.95 6.98
C MET A 32 -1.51 5.87 7.92
N GLN A 33 -1.22 4.69 8.47
CA GLN A 33 -0.08 4.46 9.36
C GLN A 33 1.25 4.78 8.68
N THR A 34 1.47 4.29 7.46
CA THR A 34 2.72 4.48 6.72
C THR A 34 3.06 5.97 6.57
N VAL A 35 2.07 6.78 6.16
CA VAL A 35 2.29 8.21 5.96
C VAL A 35 2.44 8.96 7.27
N SER A 36 1.65 8.59 8.29
CA SER A 36 1.70 9.24 9.60
C SER A 36 3.02 8.98 10.30
N ALA A 37 3.53 7.75 10.23
CA ALA A 37 4.82 7.39 10.80
C ALA A 37 5.96 8.20 10.14
N ALA A 38 5.97 8.30 8.81
CA ALA A 38 6.97 9.10 8.10
C ALA A 38 6.89 10.59 8.46
N TRP A 39 5.68 11.15 8.53
CA TRP A 39 5.46 12.55 8.91
C TRP A 39 5.91 12.87 10.33
N ILE A 40 5.53 12.03 11.29
CA ILE A 40 5.87 12.22 12.71
C ILE A 40 7.37 12.02 12.93
N MET A 41 7.99 11.06 12.24
CA MET A 41 9.43 10.86 12.28
C MET A 41 10.19 12.11 11.81
N ALA A 42 9.72 12.76 10.73
CA ALA A 42 10.31 14.00 10.24
C ALA A 42 10.18 15.17 11.23
N GLY A 43 9.15 15.16 12.09
CA GLY A 43 9.01 16.12 13.19
C GLY A 43 9.86 15.78 14.42
N LEU A 44 10.14 14.50 14.66
CA LEU A 44 10.90 14.02 15.83
C LEU A 44 12.42 14.01 15.62
N SER A 45 12.90 13.94 14.37
CA SER A 45 14.33 13.89 14.06
C SER A 45 14.67 14.72 12.83
N ASN A 46 15.72 15.55 12.94
CA ASN A 46 16.29 16.29 11.81
C ASN A 46 17.14 15.42 10.88
N SER A 47 17.21 14.11 11.13
CA SER A 47 18.10 13.23 10.39
C SER A 47 17.38 12.42 9.30
N ALA A 48 17.86 12.57 8.07
CA ALA A 48 17.34 11.84 6.92
C ALA A 48 17.44 10.30 7.07
N TRP A 49 18.47 9.79 7.76
CA TRP A 49 18.61 8.34 7.99
C TRP A 49 17.45 7.78 8.82
N MET A 50 16.93 8.55 9.76
CA MET A 50 15.86 8.14 10.66
C MET A 50 14.51 8.05 9.95
N VAL A 51 14.24 8.99 9.03
CA VAL A 51 13.06 8.96 8.17
C VAL A 51 13.13 7.75 7.22
N SER A 52 14.29 7.47 6.63
CA SER A 52 14.48 6.27 5.78
C SER A 52 14.28 4.97 6.55
N LEU A 53 14.68 4.91 7.82
CA LEU A 53 14.44 3.73 8.66
C LEU A 53 12.96 3.44 8.91
N VAL A 54 12.07 4.44 8.80
CA VAL A 54 10.62 4.18 8.89
C VAL A 54 10.17 3.28 7.74
N GLN A 55 10.62 3.57 6.52
CA GLN A 55 10.32 2.70 5.38
C GLN A 55 10.95 1.32 5.54
N THR A 56 12.17 1.25 6.06
CA THR A 56 12.78 -0.04 6.40
C THR A 56 11.93 -0.78 7.44
N ALA A 57 11.46 -0.12 8.49
CA ALA A 57 10.61 -0.73 9.52
C ALA A 57 9.29 -1.26 8.98
N ILE A 58 8.70 -0.61 7.97
CA ILE A 58 7.46 -1.04 7.32
C ILE A 58 7.71 -2.24 6.40
N THR A 59 8.77 -2.21 5.61
CA THR A 59 9.03 -3.19 4.55
C THR A 59 9.79 -4.43 5.04
N LEU A 60 10.70 -4.28 5.99
CA LEU A 60 11.55 -5.35 6.50
C LEU A 60 10.73 -6.54 7.05
N PRO A 61 9.65 -6.35 7.83
CA PRO A 61 8.79 -7.44 8.23
C PRO A 61 8.20 -8.23 7.06
N VAL A 62 7.80 -7.56 5.99
CA VAL A 62 7.26 -8.23 4.80
C VAL A 62 8.33 -9.08 4.13
N LEU A 63 9.58 -8.62 4.12
CA LEU A 63 10.71 -9.38 3.57
C LEU A 63 11.06 -10.61 4.42
N ILE A 64 11.10 -10.45 5.74
CA ILE A 64 11.43 -11.54 6.67
C ILE A 64 10.28 -12.55 6.78
N PHE A 65 9.05 -12.05 6.94
CA PHE A 65 7.88 -12.85 7.29
C PHE A 65 6.97 -13.18 6.11
N GLY A 66 7.17 -12.60 4.93
CA GLY A 66 6.33 -12.86 3.76
C GLY A 66 6.33 -14.34 3.33
N LEU A 67 7.48 -15.02 3.43
CA LEU A 67 7.63 -16.43 3.13
C LEU A 67 7.13 -17.36 4.26
N PRO A 68 7.62 -17.25 5.51
CA PRO A 68 7.17 -18.13 6.59
C PRO A 68 5.72 -17.84 7.02
N GLY A 69 5.24 -16.61 6.85
CA GLY A 69 3.87 -16.23 7.19
C GLY A 69 2.80 -17.01 6.43
N GLY A 70 3.08 -17.42 5.19
CA GLY A 70 2.20 -18.31 4.42
C GLY A 70 2.11 -19.71 5.02
N VAL A 71 3.26 -20.30 5.38
CA VAL A 71 3.31 -21.63 6.00
C VAL A 71 2.63 -21.63 7.37
N LEU A 72 2.88 -20.60 8.18
CA LEU A 72 2.25 -20.46 9.49
C LEU A 72 0.72 -20.26 9.37
N ALA A 73 0.26 -19.52 8.37
CA ALA A 73 -1.16 -19.32 8.10
C ALA A 73 -1.88 -20.60 7.65
N ASP A 74 -1.16 -21.56 7.04
CA ASP A 74 -1.71 -22.86 6.65
C ASP A 74 -1.80 -23.85 7.81
N LEU A 75 -0.96 -23.70 8.84
CA LEU A 75 -0.89 -24.61 10.00
C LEU A 75 -1.87 -24.25 11.12
N VAL A 76 -2.28 -22.99 11.23
CA VAL A 76 -3.13 -22.48 12.32
C VAL A 76 -4.56 -22.26 11.83
N ASP A 77 -5.55 -22.46 12.71
CA ASP A 77 -6.94 -22.06 12.46
C ASP A 77 -6.98 -20.61 11.95
N ARG A 78 -7.40 -20.41 10.70
CA ARG A 78 -7.37 -19.11 9.99
C ARG A 78 -7.94 -17.96 10.79
N ARG A 79 -9.08 -18.19 11.46
CA ARG A 79 -9.73 -17.18 12.30
C ARG A 79 -8.87 -16.76 13.48
N ARG A 80 -8.22 -17.72 14.16
CA ARG A 80 -7.34 -17.43 15.30
C ARG A 80 -6.11 -16.67 14.85
N TRP A 81 -5.55 -17.05 13.70
CA TRP A 81 -4.42 -16.35 13.10
C TRP A 81 -4.76 -14.91 12.72
N LEU A 82 -5.89 -14.69 12.04
CA LEU A 82 -6.36 -13.34 11.70
C LEU A 82 -6.65 -12.47 12.92
N LEU A 83 -7.23 -13.05 13.99
CA LEU A 83 -7.44 -12.35 15.24
C LEU A 83 -6.12 -11.95 15.90
N PHE A 84 -5.13 -12.85 15.91
CA PHE A 84 -3.81 -12.59 16.46
C PHE A 84 -3.10 -11.45 15.72
N THR A 85 -3.07 -11.49 14.39
CA THR A 85 -2.41 -10.45 13.59
C THR A 85 -3.10 -9.10 13.72
N GLN A 86 -4.43 -9.07 13.73
CA GLN A 86 -5.19 -7.82 13.91
C GLN A 86 -5.05 -7.26 15.34
N ALA A 87 -5.02 -8.11 16.36
CA ALA A 87 -4.75 -7.70 17.74
C ALA A 87 -3.33 -7.12 17.88
N LEU A 88 -2.33 -7.72 17.24
CA LEU A 88 -0.96 -7.21 17.23
C LEU A 88 -0.88 -5.80 16.63
N MET A 89 -1.54 -5.59 15.48
CA MET A 89 -1.60 -4.28 14.82
C MET A 89 -2.38 -3.25 15.65
N LEU A 90 -3.47 -3.66 16.30
CA LEU A 90 -4.25 -2.82 17.21
C LEU A 90 -3.40 -2.38 18.40
N ILE A 91 -2.70 -3.30 19.07
CA ILE A 91 -1.85 -2.99 20.22
C ILE A 91 -0.75 -2.01 19.82
N ALA A 92 -0.11 -2.23 18.67
CA ALA A 92 0.91 -1.32 18.15
C ALA A 92 0.35 0.09 17.87
N ALA A 93 -0.77 0.18 17.15
CA ALA A 93 -1.43 1.45 16.84
C ALA A 93 -1.90 2.20 18.10
N PHE A 94 -2.47 1.47 19.06
CA PHE A 94 -2.95 2.05 20.31
C PHE A 94 -1.79 2.49 21.20
N SER A 95 -0.68 1.74 21.22
CA SER A 95 0.54 2.15 21.94
C SER A 95 1.15 3.42 21.34
N LEU A 96 1.16 3.54 20.01
CA LEU A 96 1.56 4.77 19.31
C LEU A 96 0.68 5.95 19.71
N PHE A 97 -0.64 5.75 19.75
CA PHE A 97 -1.58 6.79 20.21
C PHE A 97 -1.29 7.24 21.65
N ILE A 98 -1.15 6.31 22.60
CA ILE A 98 -0.88 6.63 24.01
C ILE A 98 0.44 7.40 24.14
N LEU A 99 1.51 6.91 23.52
CA LEU A 99 2.83 7.56 23.58
C LEU A 99 2.82 8.94 22.93
N MET A 100 2.00 9.12 21.90
CA MET A 100 1.83 10.42 21.25
C MET A 100 1.14 11.42 22.17
N VAL A 101 0.05 11.02 22.84
CA VAL A 101 -0.70 11.90 23.75
C VAL A 101 0.08 12.18 25.02
N SER A 102 0.84 11.21 25.53
CA SER A 102 1.67 11.39 26.73
C SER A 102 2.95 12.19 26.49
N GLY A 103 3.28 12.51 25.22
CA GLY A 103 4.54 13.16 24.85
C GLY A 103 5.78 12.27 24.98
N GLY A 104 5.60 10.97 25.26
CA GLY A 104 6.70 10.00 25.41
C GLY A 104 7.17 9.35 24.11
N LEU A 105 6.62 9.74 22.95
CA LEU A 105 6.97 9.13 21.67
C LEU A 105 8.38 9.55 21.23
N THR A 106 9.33 8.62 21.34
CA THR A 106 10.69 8.79 20.80
C THR A 106 10.80 8.22 19.38
N PRO A 107 11.76 8.69 18.57
CA PRO A 107 12.08 8.11 17.26
C PRO A 107 12.20 6.58 17.25
N TRP A 108 12.88 6.01 18.26
CA TRP A 108 13.11 4.57 18.35
C TRP A 108 11.83 3.80 18.68
N LEU A 109 10.98 4.34 19.56
CA LEU A 109 9.67 3.76 19.85
C LEU A 109 8.76 3.78 18.63
N LEU A 110 8.77 4.89 17.87
CA LEU A 110 8.04 4.98 16.61
C LEU A 110 8.49 3.90 15.62
N LEU A 111 9.80 3.70 15.44
CA LEU A 111 10.34 2.65 14.57
C LEU A 111 9.95 1.25 15.06
N ALA A 112 10.10 0.96 16.35
CA ALA A 112 9.79 -0.36 16.92
C ALA A 112 8.31 -0.72 16.78
N LEU A 113 7.40 0.23 17.07
CA LEU A 113 5.96 0.01 16.94
C LEU A 113 5.52 -0.04 15.48
N THR A 114 6.14 0.75 14.60
CA THR A 114 5.90 0.66 13.15
C THR A 114 6.35 -0.68 12.59
N PHE A 115 7.50 -1.20 13.04
CA PHE A 115 7.97 -2.54 12.72
C PHE A 115 6.98 -3.61 13.20
N LEU A 116 6.49 -3.50 14.44
CA LEU A 116 5.50 -4.43 15.00
C LEU A 116 4.20 -4.45 14.18
N LEU A 117 3.74 -3.28 13.75
CA LEU A 117 2.59 -3.13 12.85
C LEU A 117 2.84 -3.77 11.48
N GLY A 118 4.05 -3.59 10.94
CA GLY A 118 4.52 -4.24 9.71
C GLY A 118 4.56 -5.77 9.83
N VAL A 119 4.99 -6.31 10.97
CA VAL A 119 4.95 -7.77 11.26
C VAL A 119 3.52 -8.27 11.23
N GLY A 120 2.60 -7.61 11.94
CA GLY A 120 1.19 -7.96 11.92
C GLY A 120 0.61 -7.94 10.51
N SER A 121 0.91 -6.90 9.72
CA SER A 121 0.49 -6.77 8.32
C SER A 121 1.04 -7.91 7.43
N ALA A 122 2.34 -8.21 7.54
CA ALA A 122 3.00 -9.24 6.76
C ALA A 122 2.41 -10.64 7.01
N LEU A 123 2.13 -10.97 8.27
CA LEU A 123 1.51 -12.23 8.67
C LEU A 123 0.02 -12.29 8.33
N ASN A 124 -0.66 -11.14 8.33
CA ASN A 124 -2.09 -11.03 8.02
C ASN A 124 -2.38 -11.28 6.52
N MET A 125 -1.52 -10.79 5.63
CA MET A 125 -1.73 -10.80 4.18
C MET A 125 -2.02 -12.21 3.59
N PRO A 126 -1.19 -13.26 3.83
CA PRO A 126 -1.45 -14.59 3.29
C PRO A 126 -2.72 -15.23 3.88
N ALA A 127 -2.94 -15.06 5.19
CA ALA A 127 -4.11 -15.58 5.87
C ALA A 127 -5.42 -14.93 5.36
N TRP A 128 -5.40 -13.62 5.09
CA TRP A 128 -6.55 -12.90 4.54
C TRP A 128 -6.87 -13.37 3.12
N MET A 129 -5.84 -13.57 2.31
CA MET A 129 -6.00 -14.07 0.93
C MET A 129 -6.60 -15.48 0.93
N ALA A 130 -6.09 -16.39 1.76
CA ALA A 130 -6.64 -17.74 1.91
C ALA A 130 -8.10 -17.73 2.40
N ALA A 131 -8.41 -16.91 3.42
CA ALA A 131 -9.77 -16.76 3.93
C ALA A 131 -10.73 -16.23 2.87
N THR A 132 -10.29 -15.27 2.05
CA THR A 132 -11.09 -14.71 0.94
C THR A 132 -11.52 -15.80 -0.03
N LEU A 133 -10.60 -16.69 -0.43
CA LEU A 133 -10.87 -17.77 -1.38
C LEU A 133 -11.86 -18.82 -0.86
N THR A 134 -11.99 -18.97 0.47
CA THR A 134 -12.97 -19.90 1.06
C THR A 134 -14.40 -19.36 1.08
N LEU A 135 -14.56 -18.04 0.96
CA LEU A 135 -15.87 -17.36 1.06
C LEU A 135 -16.57 -17.23 -0.29
N ILE A 136 -15.88 -17.55 -1.39
CA ILE A 136 -16.34 -17.33 -2.75
C ILE A 136 -16.22 -18.61 -3.59
N PRO A 137 -17.22 -18.90 -4.44
CA PRO A 137 -17.09 -19.92 -5.47
C PRO A 137 -15.91 -19.65 -6.43
N ARG A 138 -15.30 -20.70 -6.98
CA ARG A 138 -14.10 -20.58 -7.84
C ARG A 138 -14.34 -19.71 -9.08
N ASP A 139 -15.57 -19.66 -9.60
CA ASP A 139 -15.99 -18.87 -10.76
C ASP A 139 -15.99 -17.34 -10.51
N VAL A 140 -16.01 -16.90 -9.25
CA VAL A 140 -16.03 -15.47 -8.88
C VAL A 140 -14.71 -14.98 -8.25
N VAL A 141 -13.71 -15.84 -8.15
CA VAL A 141 -12.36 -15.49 -7.67
C VAL A 141 -11.74 -14.34 -8.46
N PRO A 142 -11.74 -14.31 -9.81
CA PRO A 142 -11.14 -13.21 -10.56
C PRO A 142 -11.78 -11.85 -10.25
N SER A 143 -13.10 -11.81 -10.11
CA SER A 143 -13.83 -10.59 -9.75
C SER A 143 -13.54 -10.14 -8.32
N ALA A 144 -13.41 -11.07 -7.37
CA ALA A 144 -13.06 -10.74 -5.98
C ALA A 144 -11.61 -10.24 -5.85
N VAL A 145 -10.69 -10.76 -6.65
CA VAL A 145 -9.30 -10.29 -6.74
C VAL A 145 -9.27 -8.87 -7.32
N ALA A 146 -10.00 -8.63 -8.41
CA ALA A 146 -10.12 -7.29 -8.98
C ALA A 146 -10.67 -6.29 -7.97
N LEU A 147 -11.68 -6.68 -7.18
CA LEU A 147 -12.27 -5.84 -6.14
C LEU A 147 -11.29 -5.55 -4.98
N ASN A 148 -10.48 -6.53 -4.58
CA ASN A 148 -9.40 -6.30 -3.60
C ASN A 148 -8.34 -5.34 -4.15
N ALA A 149 -7.95 -5.49 -5.41
CA ALA A 149 -7.01 -4.55 -6.05
C ALA A 149 -7.57 -3.12 -6.07
N VAL A 150 -8.87 -2.95 -6.35
CA VAL A 150 -9.56 -1.65 -6.21
C VAL A 150 -9.48 -1.14 -4.77
N SER A 151 -9.79 -1.97 -3.78
CA SER A 151 -9.70 -1.60 -2.36
C SER A 151 -8.30 -1.14 -1.97
N THR A 152 -7.26 -1.87 -2.36
CA THR A 152 -5.87 -1.52 -2.05
C THR A 152 -5.46 -0.22 -2.73
N ASN A 153 -5.84 -0.02 -3.99
CA ASN A 153 -5.53 1.22 -4.73
C ASN A 153 -6.26 2.43 -4.13
N VAL A 154 -7.53 2.28 -3.75
CA VAL A 154 -8.31 3.32 -3.06
C VAL A 154 -7.72 3.61 -1.69
N ALA A 155 -7.35 2.59 -0.91
CA ALA A 155 -6.69 2.79 0.38
C ALA A 155 -5.34 3.52 0.24
N ARG A 156 -4.55 3.17 -0.77
CA ARG A 156 -3.28 3.86 -1.06
C ARG A 156 -3.49 5.32 -1.48
N ALA A 157 -4.64 5.63 -2.08
CA ALA A 157 -5.02 6.99 -2.48
C ALA A 157 -5.49 7.85 -1.32
N VAL A 158 -6.48 7.31 -0.63
CA VAL A 158 -7.30 8.04 0.32
C VAL A 158 -6.63 8.00 1.69
N GLY A 159 -5.87 6.95 2.02
CA GLY A 159 -5.15 6.81 3.28
C GLY A 159 -4.23 7.98 3.58
N PRO A 160 -3.28 8.34 2.69
CA PRO A 160 -2.43 9.53 2.86
C PRO A 160 -3.24 10.83 3.02
N ALA A 161 -4.31 11.00 2.23
CA ALA A 161 -5.17 12.18 2.28
C ALA A 161 -5.84 12.34 3.66
N LEU A 162 -6.46 11.25 4.13
CA LEU A 162 -7.17 11.22 5.40
C LEU A 162 -6.20 11.40 6.56
N ALA A 163 -5.03 10.76 6.51
CA ALA A 163 -3.98 10.97 7.50
C ALA A 163 -3.54 12.43 7.55
N GLY A 164 -3.23 13.05 6.41
CA GLY A 164 -2.84 14.46 6.34
C GLY A 164 -3.92 15.42 6.84
N LEU A 165 -5.19 15.20 6.45
CA LEU A 165 -6.32 16.00 6.92
C LEU A 165 -6.51 15.87 8.43
N LEU A 166 -6.46 14.65 8.97
CA LEU A 166 -6.57 14.41 10.41
C LEU A 166 -5.42 15.08 11.18
N ILE A 167 -4.18 15.03 10.67
CA ILE A 167 -3.04 15.73 11.28
C ILE A 167 -3.28 17.24 11.29
N ALA A 168 -3.78 17.80 10.19
CA ALA A 168 -3.98 19.23 10.05
C ALA A 168 -5.09 19.78 10.96
N PHE A 169 -6.22 19.07 11.09
CA PHE A 169 -7.39 19.55 11.83
C PHE A 169 -7.47 19.08 13.28
N ALA A 170 -7.04 17.85 13.56
CA ALA A 170 -7.21 17.20 14.86
C ALA A 170 -5.87 16.85 15.53
N GLY A 171 -4.75 17.15 14.86
CA GLY A 171 -3.40 16.88 15.37
C GLY A 171 -2.92 15.46 15.09
N GLN A 172 -1.65 15.22 15.40
CA GLN A 172 -0.96 13.97 15.06
C GLN A 172 -1.50 12.75 15.82
N SER A 173 -1.96 12.92 17.06
CA SER A 173 -2.55 11.85 17.87
C SER A 173 -3.89 11.35 17.31
N ALA A 174 -4.67 12.22 16.65
CA ALA A 174 -5.97 11.85 16.08
C ALA A 174 -5.85 10.77 14.99
N VAL A 175 -4.74 10.73 14.25
CA VAL A 175 -4.56 9.69 13.23
C VAL A 175 -4.39 8.31 13.87
N PHE A 176 -3.55 8.20 14.90
CA PHE A 176 -3.29 6.90 15.53
C PHE A 176 -4.51 6.35 16.26
N VAL A 177 -5.36 7.21 16.86
CA VAL A 177 -6.63 6.71 17.43
C VAL A 177 -7.59 6.21 16.36
N VAL A 178 -7.69 6.91 15.22
CA VAL A 178 -8.53 6.45 14.09
C VAL A 178 -8.01 5.12 13.54
N ILE A 179 -6.69 4.98 13.37
CA ILE A 179 -6.06 3.71 12.95
C ILE A 179 -6.36 2.59 13.95
N ALA A 180 -6.23 2.86 15.25
CA ALA A 180 -6.55 1.89 16.30
C ALA A 180 -8.04 1.49 16.26
N LEU A 181 -8.95 2.45 16.09
CA LEU A 181 -10.39 2.18 15.96
C LEU A 181 -10.72 1.32 14.73
N CYS A 182 -10.04 1.55 13.61
CA CYS A 182 -10.16 0.71 12.41
C CYS A 182 -9.77 -0.75 12.71
N PHE A 183 -8.60 -1.00 13.32
CA PHE A 183 -8.20 -2.36 13.67
C PHE A 183 -9.10 -2.98 14.74
N PHE A 184 -9.55 -2.20 15.71
CA PHE A 184 -10.51 -2.65 16.72
C PHE A 184 -11.84 -3.11 16.10
N GLY A 185 -12.38 -2.33 15.16
CA GLY A 185 -13.58 -2.71 14.41
C GLY A 185 -13.40 -4.02 13.64
N VAL A 186 -12.23 -4.23 13.04
CA VAL A 186 -11.90 -5.48 12.34
C VAL A 186 -11.78 -6.66 13.31
N VAL A 187 -11.17 -6.47 14.48
CA VAL A 187 -11.12 -7.49 15.54
C VAL A 187 -12.53 -7.87 15.98
N LEU A 188 -13.40 -6.89 16.26
CA LEU A 188 -14.81 -7.15 16.63
C LEU A 188 -15.57 -7.92 15.55
N PHE A 189 -15.31 -7.61 14.28
CA PHE A 189 -15.87 -8.35 13.16
C PHE A 189 -15.38 -9.81 13.15
N LEU A 190 -14.07 -10.04 13.27
CA LEU A 190 -13.48 -11.39 13.28
C LEU A 190 -13.89 -12.22 14.51
N LEU A 191 -14.21 -11.58 15.63
CA LEU A 191 -14.80 -12.21 16.81
C LEU A 191 -16.23 -12.69 16.58
N ARG A 192 -16.98 -12.08 15.66
CA ARG A 192 -18.33 -12.54 15.27
C ARG A 192 -18.31 -13.45 14.04
N TRP A 193 -17.24 -13.40 13.25
CA TRP A 193 -17.08 -14.18 12.04
C TRP A 193 -16.93 -15.68 12.36
N LYS A 194 -17.78 -16.51 11.79
CA LYS A 194 -17.68 -17.97 11.88
C LYS A 194 -16.99 -18.51 10.62
N THR A 195 -15.89 -19.23 10.80
CA THR A 195 -15.21 -19.95 9.73
C THR A 195 -15.65 -21.41 9.76
N ASP A 196 -16.17 -21.91 8.64
CA ASP A 196 -16.32 -23.35 8.44
C ASP A 196 -14.92 -23.95 8.31
N ARG A 197 -14.58 -24.93 9.17
CA ARG A 197 -13.28 -25.63 9.13
C ARG A 197 -13.14 -26.37 7.79
N ALA A 198 -12.54 -25.72 6.80
CA ALA A 198 -12.15 -26.41 5.57
C ALA A 198 -10.91 -27.26 5.86
N ALA A 199 -11.07 -28.59 5.78
CA ALA A 199 -9.98 -29.54 5.87
C ALA A 199 -8.85 -29.16 4.91
N ILE A 200 -7.62 -29.14 5.42
CA ILE A 200 -6.41 -28.89 4.63
C ILE A 200 -6.23 -30.10 3.71
N THR A 201 -6.53 -29.95 2.41
CA THR A 201 -6.46 -31.06 1.43
C THR A 201 -5.40 -30.89 0.35
N LEU A 202 -4.62 -29.81 0.39
CA LEU A 202 -3.55 -29.58 -0.60
C LEU A 202 -2.18 -29.85 0.01
N PRO A 203 -1.30 -30.63 -0.66
CA PRO A 203 0.05 -30.89 -0.19
C PRO A 203 0.84 -29.58 -0.04
N PRO A 204 1.69 -29.44 0.99
CA PRO A 204 2.57 -28.29 1.13
C PRO A 204 3.57 -28.27 -0.04
N GLU A 205 3.38 -27.35 -1.00
CA GLU A 205 4.40 -27.10 -2.02
C GLU A 205 5.68 -26.59 -1.36
N THR A 206 6.82 -27.17 -1.74
CA THR A 206 8.12 -26.77 -1.20
C THR A 206 8.46 -25.33 -1.62
N LEU A 207 8.76 -24.48 -0.63
CA LEU A 207 9.05 -23.04 -0.79
C LEU A 207 10.06 -22.73 -1.91
N PHE A 208 11.11 -23.55 -2.03
CA PHE A 208 12.16 -23.40 -3.05
C PHE A 208 11.71 -23.81 -4.46
N GLY A 209 10.93 -24.89 -4.59
CA GLY A 209 10.31 -25.29 -5.86
C GLY A 209 9.27 -24.27 -6.33
N GLY A 210 8.56 -23.66 -5.38
CA GLY A 210 7.62 -22.57 -5.60
C GLY A 210 8.26 -21.26 -6.08
N MET A 211 9.37 -20.83 -5.48
CA MET A 211 10.11 -19.64 -5.92
C MET A 211 10.68 -19.81 -7.33
N ARG A 212 11.26 -20.98 -7.63
CA ARG A 212 11.80 -21.26 -8.97
C ARG A 212 10.71 -21.31 -10.05
N SER A 213 9.53 -21.85 -9.73
CA SER A 213 8.38 -21.85 -10.65
C SER A 213 7.80 -20.45 -10.84
N GLY A 214 7.77 -19.61 -9.79
CA GLY A 214 7.30 -18.23 -9.91
C GLY A 214 8.23 -17.35 -10.75
N LEU A 215 9.54 -17.46 -10.55
CA LEU A 215 10.52 -16.73 -11.36
C LEU A 215 10.49 -17.19 -12.82
N ARG A 216 10.30 -18.49 -13.05
CA ARG A 216 10.12 -19.06 -14.40
C ARG A 216 8.85 -18.54 -15.06
N TYR A 217 7.74 -18.47 -14.32
CA TYR A 217 6.46 -17.96 -14.81
C TYR A 217 6.56 -16.49 -15.23
N ILE A 218 7.20 -15.65 -14.40
CA ILE A 218 7.45 -14.24 -14.73
C ILE A 218 8.22 -14.13 -16.04
N ARG A 219 9.33 -14.87 -16.17
CA ARG A 219 10.18 -14.85 -17.39
C ARG A 219 9.46 -15.27 -18.67
N HIS A 220 8.45 -16.14 -18.57
CA HIS A 220 7.69 -16.59 -19.74
C HIS A 220 6.47 -15.71 -20.04
N SER A 221 6.02 -14.89 -19.09
CA SER A 221 4.94 -13.93 -19.30
C SER A 221 5.52 -12.57 -19.74
N ARG A 222 5.33 -12.24 -21.03
CA ARG A 222 5.74 -10.95 -21.60
C ARG A 222 5.09 -9.77 -20.89
N GLU A 223 3.84 -9.91 -20.47
CA GLU A 223 3.09 -8.85 -19.78
C GLU A 223 3.67 -8.55 -18.39
N LEU A 224 3.98 -9.60 -17.60
CA LEU A 224 4.57 -9.44 -16.27
C LEU A 224 6.00 -8.91 -16.35
N THR A 225 6.80 -9.41 -17.29
CA THR A 225 8.19 -8.93 -17.48
C THR A 225 8.19 -7.47 -17.90
N SER A 226 7.31 -7.07 -18.83
CA SER A 226 7.17 -5.67 -19.25
C SER A 226 6.71 -4.77 -18.11
N ALA A 227 5.72 -5.20 -17.30
CA ALA A 227 5.23 -4.43 -16.17
C ALA A 227 6.32 -4.24 -15.09
N LEU A 228 7.06 -5.30 -14.76
CA LEU A 228 8.15 -5.25 -13.78
C LEU A 228 9.32 -4.37 -14.24
N ALA A 229 9.77 -4.53 -15.49
CA ALA A 229 10.84 -3.71 -16.06
C ALA A 229 10.47 -2.22 -16.05
N GLN A 230 9.22 -1.91 -16.39
CA GLN A 230 8.74 -0.55 -16.41
C GLN A 230 8.62 0.05 -15.01
N VAL A 231 8.18 -0.72 -14.01
CA VAL A 231 8.16 -0.28 -12.61
C VAL A 231 9.56 0.03 -12.14
N PHE A 232 10.53 -0.82 -12.47
CA PHE A 232 11.93 -0.60 -12.12
C PHE A 232 12.45 0.70 -12.74
N VAL A 233 12.34 0.85 -14.07
CA VAL A 233 12.80 2.05 -14.79
C VAL A 233 12.10 3.32 -14.28
N PHE A 234 10.78 3.29 -14.15
CA PHE A 234 10.02 4.45 -13.68
C PHE A 234 10.42 4.85 -12.26
N THR A 235 10.51 3.88 -11.34
CA THR A 235 10.80 4.16 -9.94
C THR A 235 12.24 4.67 -9.75
N SER A 236 13.21 4.11 -10.47
CA SER A 236 14.61 4.58 -10.48
C SER A 236 14.77 5.98 -11.07
N CYS A 237 14.02 6.32 -12.13
CA CYS A 237 14.04 7.71 -12.63
C CYS A 237 13.33 8.66 -11.66
N ALA A 238 12.22 8.21 -11.09
CA ALA A 238 11.38 9.05 -10.27
C ALA A 238 11.96 9.30 -8.86
N SER A 239 12.86 8.44 -8.37
CA SER A 239 13.66 8.70 -7.15
C SER A 239 14.53 9.96 -7.28
N SER A 240 14.95 10.32 -8.50
CA SER A 240 15.72 11.55 -8.76
C SER A 240 14.93 12.82 -8.39
N LEU A 241 13.60 12.82 -8.58
CA LEU A 241 12.75 13.94 -8.18
C LEU A 241 12.78 14.13 -6.65
N TRP A 242 12.70 13.03 -5.88
CA TRP A 242 12.77 13.07 -4.42
C TRP A 242 14.12 13.53 -3.90
N ALA A 243 15.22 13.15 -4.57
CA ALA A 243 16.57 13.57 -4.21
C ALA A 243 16.82 15.06 -4.50
N LEU A 244 16.24 15.60 -5.58
CA LEU A 244 16.44 16.99 -6.01
C LEU A 244 15.43 17.98 -5.40
N LEU A 245 14.28 17.51 -4.91
CA LEU A 245 13.23 18.36 -4.35
C LEU A 245 13.72 19.29 -3.21
N PRO A 246 14.53 18.82 -2.24
CA PRO A 246 15.04 19.69 -1.17
C PRO A 246 15.99 20.76 -1.71
N LEU A 247 16.76 20.44 -2.74
CA LEU A 247 17.68 21.36 -3.42
C LEU A 247 16.91 22.45 -4.17
N ILE A 248 15.83 22.07 -4.87
CA ILE A 248 14.92 23.03 -5.54
C ILE A 248 14.24 23.94 -4.52
N ALA A 249 13.76 23.38 -3.40
CA ALA A 249 13.13 24.16 -2.34
C ALA A 249 14.08 25.18 -1.70
N LYS A 250 15.33 24.78 -1.45
CA LYS A 250 16.33 25.60 -0.75
C LYS A 250 17.04 26.60 -1.66
N ASP A 251 17.55 26.16 -2.80
CA ASP A 251 18.48 26.95 -3.63
C ASP A 251 17.78 27.73 -4.74
N ARG A 252 16.59 27.29 -5.21
CA ARG A 252 15.84 27.96 -6.28
C ARG A 252 14.66 28.77 -5.77
N LEU A 253 13.91 28.22 -4.81
CA LEU A 253 12.70 28.85 -4.28
C LEU A 253 12.94 29.67 -3.01
N TYR A 254 14.17 29.62 -2.45
CA TYR A 254 14.55 30.27 -1.20
C TYR A 254 13.57 30.01 -0.04
N MET A 255 12.94 28.83 -0.05
CA MET A 255 11.90 28.48 0.90
C MET A 255 12.51 27.85 2.16
N SER A 256 11.95 28.20 3.31
CA SER A 256 12.26 27.52 4.58
C SER A 256 11.69 26.10 4.62
N ALA A 257 11.95 25.36 5.70
CA ALA A 257 11.40 24.02 5.92
C ALA A 257 9.86 23.95 5.78
N GLY A 258 9.14 25.05 6.05
CA GLY A 258 7.70 25.13 5.84
C GLY A 258 7.28 25.06 4.37
N GLY A 259 8.05 25.67 3.46
CA GLY A 259 7.77 25.62 2.03
C GLY A 259 8.04 24.25 1.41
N TYR A 260 9.08 23.54 1.89
CA TYR A 260 9.31 22.14 1.53
C TYR A 260 8.13 21.23 1.93
N GLY A 261 7.57 21.43 3.13
CA GLY A 261 6.37 20.73 3.58
C GLY A 261 5.16 20.97 2.67
N MET A 262 5.00 22.19 2.17
CA MET A 262 3.94 22.52 1.21
C MET A 262 4.15 21.86 -0.16
N LEU A 263 5.40 21.79 -0.67
CA LEU A 263 5.73 21.09 -1.91
C LEU A 263 5.43 19.59 -1.82
N MET A 264 5.79 18.96 -0.69
CA MET A 264 5.40 17.58 -0.40
C MET A 264 3.89 17.41 -0.28
N GLY A 265 3.20 18.40 0.32
CA GLY A 265 1.74 18.44 0.39
C GLY A 265 1.08 18.50 -1.00
N ALA A 266 1.64 19.28 -1.93
CA ALA A 266 1.18 19.35 -3.32
C ALA A 266 1.35 18.01 -4.07
N LEU A 267 2.51 17.37 -3.93
CA LEU A 267 2.77 16.01 -4.42
C LEU A 267 1.75 15.01 -3.86
N GLY A 268 1.50 15.06 -2.55
CA GLY A 268 0.50 14.26 -1.87
C GLY A 268 -0.91 14.50 -2.42
N LEU A 269 -1.33 15.76 -2.54
CA LEU A 269 -2.62 16.15 -3.10
C LEU A 269 -2.82 15.58 -4.52
N GLY A 270 -1.78 15.62 -5.35
CA GLY A 270 -1.76 14.98 -6.65
C GLY A 270 -2.03 13.49 -6.59
N ALA A 271 -1.34 12.77 -5.71
CA ALA A 271 -1.55 11.33 -5.55
C ALA A 271 -3.00 11.00 -5.14
N VAL A 272 -3.59 11.80 -4.26
CA VAL A 272 -5.00 11.66 -3.84
C VAL A 272 -5.93 11.89 -5.02
N LEU A 273 -5.76 13.00 -5.75
CA LEU A 273 -6.58 13.33 -6.92
C LEU A 273 -6.53 12.26 -8.00
N ALA A 274 -5.33 11.74 -8.31
CA ALA A 274 -5.21 10.66 -9.29
C ALA A 274 -6.01 9.46 -8.85
N ALA A 275 -5.86 9.02 -7.61
CA ALA A 275 -6.43 7.74 -7.25
C ALA A 275 -7.92 7.77 -6.84
N LEU A 276 -8.49 8.96 -6.61
CA LEU A 276 -9.95 9.18 -6.68
C LEU A 276 -10.49 9.04 -8.12
N ASN A 277 -9.71 9.44 -9.13
CA ASN A 277 -10.12 9.39 -10.53
C ASN A 277 -9.74 8.08 -11.24
N LEU A 278 -8.86 7.27 -10.65
CA LEU A 278 -8.37 6.01 -11.23
C LEU A 278 -9.47 5.04 -11.66
N PRO A 279 -10.52 4.80 -10.85
CA PRO A 279 -11.59 3.90 -11.25
C PRO A 279 -12.30 4.35 -12.54
N ARG A 280 -12.42 5.67 -12.76
CA ARG A 280 -12.99 6.24 -14.00
C ARG A 280 -12.02 6.08 -15.16
N LEU A 281 -10.76 6.42 -14.92
CA LEU A 281 -9.67 6.26 -15.90
C LEU A 281 -9.53 4.82 -16.39
N TYR A 282 -9.66 3.82 -15.52
CA TYR A 282 -9.63 2.39 -15.90
C TYR A 282 -10.81 1.94 -16.74
N ARG A 283 -11.94 2.65 -16.67
CA ARG A 283 -13.11 2.37 -17.52
C ARG A 283 -12.92 2.94 -18.92
N ASP A 284 -12.35 4.14 -19.00
CA ASP A 284 -12.32 4.92 -20.23
C ASP A 284 -11.02 4.71 -21.04
N PHE A 285 -9.94 4.25 -20.39
CA PHE A 285 -8.63 4.03 -21.01
C PHE A 285 -8.05 2.65 -20.73
N ALA A 286 -7.35 2.09 -21.73
CA ALA A 286 -6.55 0.88 -21.55
C ALA A 286 -5.40 1.11 -20.55
N LEU A 287 -5.11 0.11 -19.70
CA LEU A 287 -4.06 0.17 -18.67
C LEU A 287 -2.71 0.63 -19.24
N ARG A 288 -2.34 0.17 -20.44
CA ARG A 288 -1.11 0.59 -21.14
C ARG A 288 -1.08 2.09 -21.46
N LYS A 289 -2.22 2.68 -21.86
CA LYS A 289 -2.30 4.12 -22.18
C LYS A 289 -2.19 4.97 -20.92
N LEU A 290 -2.79 4.55 -19.82
CA LEU A 290 -2.68 5.23 -18.52
C LEU A 290 -1.26 5.24 -18.00
N VAL A 291 -0.58 4.12 -18.15
CA VAL A 291 0.82 3.99 -17.80
C VAL A 291 1.70 4.92 -18.64
N VAL A 292 1.59 4.88 -19.98
CA VAL A 292 2.41 5.72 -20.86
C VAL A 292 2.12 7.20 -20.63
N GLY A 293 0.83 7.56 -20.52
CA GLY A 293 0.41 8.92 -20.21
C GLY A 293 0.93 9.41 -18.85
N GLY A 294 0.91 8.54 -17.83
CA GLY A 294 1.49 8.83 -16.52
C GLY A 294 3.00 9.05 -16.58
N VAL A 295 3.75 8.20 -17.29
CA VAL A 295 5.21 8.39 -17.45
C VAL A 295 5.52 9.71 -18.14
N ILE A 296 4.81 10.04 -19.22
CA ILE A 296 4.99 11.32 -19.95
C ILE A 296 4.67 12.50 -19.04
N LEU A 297 3.54 12.45 -18.33
CA LEU A 297 3.13 13.51 -17.40
C LEU A 297 4.17 13.69 -16.28
N PHE A 298 4.71 12.61 -15.74
CA PHE A 298 5.75 12.67 -14.72
C PHE A 298 7.05 13.30 -15.25
N ALA A 299 7.48 12.93 -16.46
CA ALA A 299 8.66 13.49 -17.10
C ALA A 299 8.49 15.00 -17.36
N LEU A 300 7.34 15.40 -17.93
CA LEU A 300 7.01 16.81 -18.14
C LEU A 300 6.95 17.58 -16.84
N ALA A 301 6.39 16.99 -15.78
CA ALA A 301 6.33 17.62 -14.48
C ALA A 301 7.73 17.77 -13.84
N THR A 302 8.61 16.78 -14.01
CA THR A 302 10.00 16.86 -13.54
C THR A 302 10.77 17.97 -14.25
N ILE A 303 10.61 18.09 -15.57
CA ILE A 303 11.20 19.16 -16.38
C ILE A 303 10.64 20.53 -15.96
N GLY A 304 9.32 20.63 -15.76
CA GLY A 304 8.67 21.84 -15.28
C GLY A 304 9.19 22.27 -13.92
N ALA A 305 9.36 21.33 -12.98
CA ALA A 305 9.93 21.62 -11.66
C ALA A 305 11.38 22.10 -11.73
N ALA A 306 12.14 21.71 -12.75
CA ALA A 306 13.52 22.16 -12.96
C ALA A 306 13.64 23.54 -13.63
N LEU A 307 12.65 23.93 -14.46
CA LEU A 307 12.69 25.16 -15.27
C LEU A 307 11.90 26.32 -14.67
N LEU A 308 10.90 26.05 -13.83
CA LEU A 308 10.00 27.06 -13.30
C LEU A 308 10.58 27.71 -12.04
N GLU A 309 10.67 29.05 -12.04
CA GLU A 309 11.11 29.84 -10.89
C GLU A 309 9.93 30.42 -10.09
N LEU A 310 8.71 30.38 -10.65
CA LEU A 310 7.49 30.82 -9.99
C LEU A 310 6.95 29.73 -9.04
N ALA A 311 6.91 30.05 -7.74
CA ALA A 311 6.50 29.13 -6.68
C ALA A 311 5.15 28.44 -6.94
N TRP A 312 4.11 29.19 -7.37
CA TRP A 312 2.79 28.61 -7.66
C TRP A 312 2.81 27.64 -8.85
N ALA A 313 3.64 27.89 -9.86
CA ALA A 313 3.75 27.04 -11.04
C ALA A 313 4.43 25.71 -10.67
N VAL A 314 5.43 25.74 -9.78
CA VAL A 314 6.07 24.53 -9.22
C VAL A 314 5.05 23.69 -8.44
N TRP A 315 4.14 24.30 -7.69
CA TRP A 315 3.11 23.56 -6.94
C TRP A 315 2.16 22.81 -7.86
N VAL A 316 1.63 23.46 -8.89
CA VAL A 316 0.73 22.83 -9.88
C VAL A 316 1.42 21.66 -10.57
N VAL A 317 2.68 21.86 -10.92
CA VAL A 317 3.51 20.82 -11.55
C VAL A 317 3.75 19.65 -10.61
N LEU A 318 3.98 19.88 -9.31
CA LEU A 318 4.13 18.82 -8.31
C LEU A 318 2.83 18.06 -8.05
N VAL A 319 1.67 18.72 -8.11
CA VAL A 319 0.36 18.02 -8.12
C VAL A 319 0.28 17.09 -9.33
N GLY A 320 0.68 17.55 -10.52
CA GLY A 320 0.75 16.71 -11.72
C GLY A 320 1.71 15.52 -11.59
N ALA A 321 2.89 15.75 -11.00
CA ALA A 321 3.87 14.70 -10.71
C ALA A 321 3.30 13.65 -9.74
N GLY A 322 2.62 14.08 -8.67
CA GLY A 322 1.97 13.19 -7.72
C GLY A 322 0.85 12.36 -8.35
N MET A 323 0.05 12.99 -9.23
CA MET A 323 -1.00 12.30 -9.97
C MET A 323 -0.41 11.20 -10.86
N ALA A 324 0.61 11.56 -11.64
CA ALA A 324 1.29 10.66 -12.56
C ALA A 324 1.95 9.48 -11.82
N TRP A 325 2.66 9.77 -10.73
CA TRP A 325 3.31 8.79 -9.89
C TRP A 325 2.33 7.73 -9.39
N MET A 326 1.21 8.18 -8.81
CA MET A 326 0.21 7.29 -8.26
C MET A 326 -0.47 6.46 -9.34
N ALA A 327 -0.79 7.08 -10.48
CA ALA A 327 -1.43 6.40 -11.61
C ALA A 327 -0.56 5.28 -12.18
N VAL A 328 0.74 5.52 -12.39
CA VAL A 328 1.66 4.50 -12.91
C VAL A 328 1.79 3.33 -11.94
N ASN A 329 2.03 3.62 -10.66
CA ASN A 329 2.23 2.59 -9.64
C ASN A 329 0.98 1.73 -9.39
N ALA A 330 -0.19 2.37 -9.33
CA ALA A 330 -1.46 1.68 -9.21
C ALA A 330 -1.76 0.79 -10.40
N THR A 331 -1.52 1.30 -11.60
CA THR A 331 -1.80 0.54 -12.82
C THR A 331 -0.84 -0.63 -12.97
N ALA A 332 0.44 -0.44 -12.66
CA ALA A 332 1.41 -1.52 -12.67
C ALA A 332 1.09 -2.60 -11.63
N SER A 333 0.75 -2.21 -10.40
CA SER A 333 0.31 -3.16 -9.36
C SER A 333 -0.94 -3.93 -9.79
N THR A 334 -1.89 -3.24 -10.43
CA THR A 334 -3.12 -3.86 -10.96
C THR A 334 -2.79 -4.89 -12.04
N ILE A 335 -1.95 -4.54 -13.03
CA ILE A 335 -1.50 -5.46 -14.09
C ILE A 335 -0.85 -6.70 -13.48
N VAL A 336 0.05 -6.51 -12.52
CA VAL A 336 0.73 -7.63 -11.86
C VAL A 336 -0.26 -8.54 -11.15
N GLN A 337 -1.26 -8.00 -10.45
CA GLN A 337 -2.25 -8.80 -9.74
C GLN A 337 -3.24 -9.51 -10.67
N THR A 338 -3.61 -8.90 -11.80
CA THR A 338 -4.56 -9.48 -12.77
C THR A 338 -3.91 -10.48 -13.71
N CYS A 339 -2.66 -10.29 -14.10
CA CYS A 339 -1.95 -11.17 -15.04
C CYS A 339 -1.26 -12.34 -14.32
N ALA A 340 -1.07 -12.29 -13.00
CA ALA A 340 -0.53 -13.41 -12.25
C ALA A 340 -1.59 -14.48 -11.96
N ALA A 341 -1.29 -15.72 -12.37
CA ALA A 341 -2.08 -16.89 -12.02
C ALA A 341 -2.17 -17.05 -10.49
N ASP A 342 -3.32 -17.54 -9.99
CA ASP A 342 -3.64 -17.60 -8.56
C ASP A 342 -2.55 -18.32 -7.71
N TRP A 343 -1.92 -19.36 -8.27
CA TRP A 343 -0.88 -20.15 -7.61
C TRP A 343 0.50 -19.44 -7.53
N VAL A 344 0.73 -18.40 -8.33
CA VAL A 344 1.99 -17.62 -8.34
C VAL A 344 1.80 -16.19 -7.82
N ARG A 345 0.56 -15.71 -7.69
CA ARG A 345 0.27 -14.28 -7.44
C ARG A 345 1.05 -13.70 -6.26
N ALA A 346 1.12 -14.41 -5.14
CA ALA A 346 1.88 -13.96 -3.97
C ALA A 346 3.37 -13.80 -4.28
N ARG A 347 3.95 -14.72 -5.06
CA ARG A 347 5.37 -14.74 -5.45
C ARG A 347 5.69 -13.60 -6.44
N VAL A 348 4.82 -13.38 -7.43
CA VAL A 348 4.97 -12.24 -8.37
C VAL A 348 4.83 -10.91 -7.63
N ALA A 349 3.89 -10.83 -6.68
CA ALA A 349 3.71 -9.63 -5.85
C ALA A 349 4.96 -9.36 -4.98
N SER A 350 5.59 -10.39 -4.40
CA SER A 350 6.86 -10.23 -3.68
C SER A 350 7.99 -9.72 -4.58
N VAL A 351 8.14 -10.27 -5.79
CA VAL A 351 9.15 -9.79 -6.77
C VAL A 351 8.87 -8.34 -7.20
N TYR A 352 7.60 -8.01 -7.44
CA TYR A 352 7.17 -6.64 -7.71
C TYR A 352 7.53 -5.69 -6.56
N LEU A 353 7.25 -6.08 -5.32
CA LEU A 353 7.60 -5.29 -4.14
C LEU A 353 9.12 -5.10 -4.02
N LEU A 354 9.89 -6.15 -4.25
CA LEU A 354 11.34 -6.15 -4.11
C LEU A 354 12.00 -5.29 -5.20
N MET A 355 11.51 -5.34 -6.43
CA MET A 355 11.96 -4.43 -7.50
C MET A 355 11.52 -2.99 -7.25
N TYR A 356 10.28 -2.77 -6.79
CA TYR A 356 9.77 -1.44 -6.47
C TYR A 356 10.57 -0.78 -5.34
N MET A 357 10.81 -1.51 -4.25
CA MET A 357 11.60 -1.01 -3.11
C MET A 357 13.08 -0.90 -3.47
N GLY A 358 13.65 -1.88 -4.18
CA GLY A 358 15.05 -1.87 -4.60
C GLY A 358 15.39 -0.76 -5.60
N ALA A 359 14.41 -0.30 -6.39
CA ALA A 359 14.58 0.83 -7.30
C ALA A 359 14.50 2.21 -6.60
N MET A 360 14.03 2.27 -5.35
CA MET A 360 13.95 3.49 -4.55
C MET A 360 15.20 3.76 -3.71
N CYS A 361 16.00 2.73 -3.44
CA CYS A 361 17.31 2.85 -2.80
C CYS A 361 18.32 3.42 -3.80
#